data_AF-A0A536H2J2-F1
#
_entry.id   AF-A0A536H2J2-F1
#
_cell.length_a   1.000
_cell.length_b   1.000
_cell.length_c   1.000
_cell.angle_alpha   90.00
_cell.angle_beta   90.00
_cell.angle_gamma   90.00
#
_symmetry.space_group_name_H-M   'P 1'
#
loop_
_entity.id
_entity.type
_entity.pdbx_description
1 polymer ?
#
loop_
_entity_poly.entity_id
_entity_poly.type
_entity_poly.pdbx_seq_one_letter_code
_entity_poly.pdbx_strand_id
1 'polypeptide(L)'
;MSFDLAVLSGAKQLSADQALDAYKRLASGAEWSEVLLADARVAQFVAALSEQWPDIGEVEASPAHVFLSISGRAPDAAVEFCETKASELGLNLFDPQDGTLYSPGQEPRRATPRPQKALICERCGKLIEPGTPHAESPRLLHMECMFQELP
;
A
#
# COMPACT_ATOMS: atom_id res chain seq x y z
N MET A 1 5.25 -11.53 11.20
CA MET A 1 4.54 -11.08 10.00
C MET A 1 4.14 -9.65 10.25
N SER A 2 4.49 -8.75 9.34
CA SER A 2 4.00 -7.37 9.33
C SER A 2 2.98 -7.22 8.20
N PHE A 3 1.96 -6.41 8.41
CA PHE A 3 0.92 -6.15 7.43
C PHE A 3 0.82 -4.64 7.24
N ASP A 4 1.00 -4.19 6.01
CA ASP A 4 0.98 -2.77 5.69
C ASP A 4 -0.42 -2.35 5.26
N LEU A 5 -0.87 -1.18 5.72
CA LEU A 5 -2.15 -0.59 5.31
C LEU A 5 -1.98 0.91 5.12
N ALA A 6 -2.70 1.44 4.14
CA ALA A 6 -2.78 2.88 3.91
C ALA A 6 -4.23 3.35 4.02
N VAL A 7 -4.51 4.19 5.02
CA VAL A 7 -5.77 4.92 5.10
C VAL A 7 -5.59 6.24 4.37
N LEU A 8 -6.37 6.46 3.32
CA LEU A 8 -6.30 7.66 2.49
C LEU A 8 -7.57 8.50 2.69
N SER A 9 -7.40 9.81 2.59
CA SER A 9 -8.48 10.80 2.61
C SER A 9 -9.68 10.37 1.77
N GLY A 10 -10.87 10.52 2.35
CA GLY A 10 -12.15 10.29 1.68
C GLY A 10 -12.74 11.57 1.08
N ALA A 11 -12.02 12.70 1.12
CA ALA A 11 -12.49 13.98 0.57
C ALA A 11 -12.69 13.92 -0.95
N LYS A 12 -12.01 12.98 -1.62
CA LYS A 12 -12.23 12.63 -3.02
C LYS A 12 -12.34 11.11 -3.14
N GLN A 13 -13.30 10.66 -3.95
CA GLN A 13 -13.38 9.25 -4.31
C GLN A 13 -12.21 8.88 -5.22
N LEU A 14 -11.48 7.83 -4.84
CA LEU A 14 -10.35 7.31 -5.60
C LEU A 14 -10.77 6.03 -6.34
N SER A 15 -10.23 5.83 -7.54
CA SER A 15 -10.13 4.48 -8.12
C SER A 15 -8.97 3.72 -7.49
N ALA A 16 -8.94 2.40 -7.65
CA ALA A 16 -7.85 1.57 -7.13
C ALA A 16 -6.48 1.98 -7.72
N ASP A 17 -6.44 2.35 -9.00
CA ASP A 17 -5.22 2.86 -9.65
C ASP A 17 -4.78 4.22 -9.07
N GLN A 18 -5.73 5.10 -8.73
CA GLN A 18 -5.42 6.38 -8.10
C GLN A 18 -4.92 6.20 -6.65
N ALA A 19 -5.48 5.24 -5.92
CA ALA A 19 -5.02 4.89 -4.57
C ALA A 19 -3.60 4.31 -4.61
N LEU A 20 -3.31 3.41 -5.54
CA LEU A 20 -1.97 2.85 -5.76
C LEU A 20 -0.96 3.95 -6.13
N ASP A 21 -1.33 4.87 -7.02
CA ASP A 21 -0.45 5.99 -7.40
C ASP A 21 -0.20 6.94 -6.22
N ALA A 22 -1.25 7.28 -5.47
CA ALA A 22 -1.14 8.10 -4.27
C ALA A 22 -0.22 7.45 -3.23
N TYR A 23 -0.42 6.17 -2.93
CA TYR A 23 0.42 5.39 -2.03
C TYR A 23 1.89 5.44 -2.46
N LYS A 24 2.19 5.13 -3.73
CA LYS A 24 3.57 5.13 -4.25
C LYS A 24 4.24 6.50 -4.16
N ARG A 25 3.52 7.57 -4.51
CA ARG A 25 4.05 8.94 -4.44
C ARG A 25 4.36 9.33 -2.99
N LEU A 26 3.42 9.10 -2.08
CA LEU A 26 3.58 9.39 -0.66
C LEU A 26 4.72 8.55 -0.04
N ALA A 27 4.77 7.25 -0.31
CA ALA A 27 5.84 6.35 0.17
C ALA A 27 7.23 6.74 -0.39
N SER A 28 7.29 7.40 -1.55
CA SER A 28 8.52 7.96 -2.11
C SER A 28 8.92 9.33 -1.55
N GLY A 29 8.14 9.86 -0.58
CA GLY A 29 8.40 11.13 0.08
C GLY A 29 7.80 12.36 -0.61
N ALA A 30 6.83 12.18 -1.51
CA ALA A 30 6.08 13.30 -2.07
C ALA A 30 5.30 14.04 -0.97
N GLU A 31 5.20 15.37 -1.09
CA GLU A 31 4.43 16.17 -0.15
C GLU A 31 2.94 15.81 -0.24
N TRP A 32 2.29 15.59 0.91
CA TRP A 32 0.95 14.99 0.94
C TRP A 32 -0.12 15.88 0.30
N SER A 33 0.00 17.21 0.41
CA SER A 33 -0.97 18.17 -0.14
C SER A 33 -0.92 18.24 -1.68
N GLU A 34 0.18 17.78 -2.30
CA GLU A 34 0.27 17.60 -3.76
C GLU A 34 -0.38 16.29 -4.26
N VAL A 35 -0.74 15.38 -3.36
CA VAL A 35 -1.27 14.04 -3.70
C VAL A 35 -2.73 13.89 -3.28
N LEU A 36 -3.05 14.32 -2.06
CA LEU A 36 -4.36 14.13 -1.43
C LEU A 36 -4.87 15.44 -0.83
N LEU A 37 -6.19 15.51 -0.63
CA LEU A 37 -6.81 16.60 0.10
C LEU A 37 -6.86 16.27 1.59
N ALA A 38 -6.58 17.27 2.44
CA ALA A 38 -6.75 17.14 3.87
C ALA A 38 -8.19 16.72 4.24
N ASP A 39 -8.31 15.86 5.24
CA ASP A 39 -9.59 15.32 5.69
C ASP A 39 -9.58 15.11 7.21
N ALA A 40 -10.40 15.87 7.92
CA ALA A 40 -10.46 15.82 9.39
C ALA A 40 -10.83 14.44 9.94
N ARG A 41 -11.43 13.57 9.12
CA ARG A 41 -11.78 12.20 9.49
C ARG A 41 -10.55 11.31 9.62
N VAL A 42 -9.44 11.66 8.98
CA VAL A 42 -8.14 10.98 9.16
C VAL A 42 -7.66 11.12 10.61
N ALA A 43 -7.77 12.31 11.20
CA ALA A 43 -7.44 12.52 12.61
C ALA A 43 -8.37 11.72 13.55
N GLN A 44 -9.66 11.58 13.19
CA GLN A 44 -10.60 10.74 13.95
C GLN A 44 -10.22 9.26 13.88
N PHE A 45 -9.76 8.80 12.72
CA PHE A 45 -9.25 7.43 12.56
C PHE A 45 -8.03 7.18 13.44
N VAL A 46 -7.04 8.07 13.42
CA VAL A 46 -5.83 7.95 14.25
C VAL A 46 -6.18 7.91 15.74
N ALA A 47 -7.09 8.78 16.20
CA ALA A 47 -7.53 8.78 17.60
C ALA A 47 -8.16 7.44 18.01
N ALA A 48 -9.06 6.91 17.20
CA ALA A 48 -9.70 5.61 17.46
C ALA A 48 -8.69 4.45 17.42
N LEU A 49 -7.74 4.50 16.49
CA LEU A 49 -6.67 3.50 16.37
C LEU A 49 -5.78 3.49 17.62
N SER A 50 -5.32 4.65 18.07
CA SER A 50 -4.47 4.76 19.26
C SER A 50 -5.19 4.36 20.55
N GLU A 51 -6.51 4.55 20.63
CA GLU A 51 -7.31 4.11 21.78
C GLU A 51 -7.45 2.59 21.84
N GLN A 52 -7.79 1.96 20.71
CA GLN A 52 -8.05 0.51 20.66
C GLN A 52 -6.77 -0.33 20.53
N TRP A 53 -5.76 0.19 19.83
CA TRP A 53 -4.52 -0.50 19.50
C TRP A 53 -3.30 0.42 19.71
N PRO A 54 -2.97 0.77 20.96
CA PRO A 54 -1.84 1.67 21.26
C PRO A 54 -0.48 1.11 20.82
N ASP A 55 -0.33 -0.22 20.77
CA ASP A 55 0.90 -0.92 20.41
C ASP A 55 0.79 -1.63 19.04
N ILE A 56 0.00 -1.08 18.10
CA ILE A 56 -0.28 -1.72 16.80
C ILE A 56 0.96 -1.92 15.91
N GLY A 57 2.01 -1.13 16.13
CA GLY A 57 3.20 -1.09 15.31
C GLY A 57 3.55 0.34 14.92
N GLU A 58 4.12 0.51 13.73
CA GLU A 58 4.52 1.83 13.22
C GLU A 58 3.33 2.54 12.58
N VAL A 59 3.14 3.81 12.97
CA VAL A 59 2.06 4.66 12.48
C VAL A 59 2.65 5.98 12.02
N GLU A 60 2.54 6.26 10.72
CA GLU A 60 2.86 7.57 10.15
C GLU A 60 1.55 8.25 9.76
N ALA A 61 1.29 9.44 10.29
CA ALA A 61 0.03 10.15 10.08
C ALA A 61 0.26 11.57 9.54
N SER A 62 -0.60 11.96 8.61
CA SER A 62 -0.72 13.31 8.09
C SER A 62 -2.18 13.77 8.11
N PRO A 63 -2.48 15.04 7.77
CA PRO A 63 -3.87 15.49 7.62
C PRO A 63 -4.67 14.78 6.52
N ALA A 64 -4.04 14.01 5.63
CA ALA A 64 -4.69 13.41 4.48
C ALA A 64 -4.52 11.89 4.36
N HIS A 65 -3.63 11.26 5.14
CA HIS A 65 -3.44 9.82 5.13
C HIS A 65 -2.83 9.29 6.43
N VAL A 66 -2.91 7.98 6.62
CA VAL A 66 -2.18 7.21 7.64
C VAL A 66 -1.52 6.01 6.96
N PHE A 67 -0.23 5.80 7.18
CA PHE A 67 0.46 4.55 6.89
C PHE A 67 0.64 3.76 8.18
N LEU A 68 0.31 2.48 8.09
CA LEU A 68 0.33 1.54 9.19
C LEU A 68 1.21 0.37 8.80
N SER A 69 2.23 0.08 9.61
CA SER A 69 2.90 -1.22 9.57
C SER A 69 2.51 -2.00 10.82
N ILE A 70 1.48 -2.83 10.66
CA ILE A 70 0.86 -3.59 11.75
C ILE A 70 1.80 -4.74 12.11
N SER A 71 2.23 -4.76 13.37
CA SER A 71 3.08 -5.81 13.92
C SER A 71 2.59 -6.20 15.31
N GLY A 72 2.65 -7.49 15.67
CA GLY A 72 2.28 -7.92 17.01
C GLY A 72 1.46 -9.20 17.06
N ARG A 73 0.74 -9.39 18.18
CA ARG A 73 0.09 -10.66 18.56
C ARG A 73 -1.25 -10.95 17.87
N ALA A 74 -1.93 -9.94 17.34
CA ALA A 74 -3.26 -10.08 16.74
C ALA A 74 -3.43 -9.20 15.48
N PRO A 75 -2.67 -9.47 14.40
CA PRO A 75 -2.72 -8.65 13.19
C PRO A 75 -4.11 -8.65 12.53
N ASP A 76 -4.78 -9.80 12.46
CA ASP A 76 -6.07 -9.92 11.76
C ASP A 76 -7.17 -9.05 12.40
N ALA A 77 -7.26 -9.03 13.73
CA ALA A 77 -8.23 -8.19 14.45
C ALA A 77 -7.94 -6.69 14.30
N ALA A 78 -6.67 -6.33 14.18
CA ALA A 78 -6.26 -4.95 13.93
C ALA A 78 -6.58 -4.52 12.50
N VAL A 79 -6.39 -5.41 11.52
CA VAL A 79 -6.80 -5.20 10.12
C VAL A 79 -8.31 -5.03 10.01
N GLU A 80 -9.09 -5.94 10.61
CA GLU A 80 -10.57 -5.86 10.64
C GLU A 80 -11.06 -4.54 11.28
N PHE A 81 -10.41 -4.11 12.37
CA PHE A 81 -10.68 -2.81 12.98
C PHE A 81 -10.40 -1.66 11.99
N CYS A 82 -9.26 -1.67 11.29
CA CYS A 82 -8.92 -0.63 10.33
C CYS A 82 -9.92 -0.57 9.17
N GLU A 83 -10.31 -1.72 8.61
CA GLU A 83 -11.34 -1.85 7.57
C GLU A 83 -12.68 -1.25 8.02
N THR A 84 -13.15 -1.70 9.18
CA THR A 84 -14.43 -1.25 9.75
C THR A 84 -14.39 0.24 10.00
N LYS A 85 -13.33 0.73 10.66
CA LYS A 85 -13.26 2.13 11.07
C LYS A 85 -13.07 3.09 9.92
N ALA A 86 -12.28 2.71 8.91
CA ALA A 86 -12.15 3.49 7.69
C ALA A 86 -13.49 3.59 6.95
N SER A 87 -14.22 2.48 6.85
CA SER A 87 -15.56 2.44 6.24
C SER A 87 -16.57 3.32 6.97
N GLU A 88 -16.65 3.23 8.30
CA GLU A 88 -17.52 4.06 9.14
C GLU A 88 -17.26 5.57 8.95
N LEU A 89 -15.99 5.95 8.86
CA LEU A 89 -15.56 7.33 8.69
C LEU A 89 -15.65 7.81 7.23
N GLY A 90 -15.99 6.93 6.29
CA GLY A 90 -16.04 7.28 4.88
C GLY A 90 -14.65 7.60 4.30
N LEU A 91 -13.60 6.92 4.79
CA LEU A 91 -12.22 6.99 4.31
C LEU A 91 -11.93 5.84 3.34
N ASN A 92 -10.88 5.98 2.54
CA ASN A 92 -10.41 4.92 1.67
C ASN A 92 -9.37 4.08 2.43
N LEU A 93 -9.49 2.75 2.42
CA LEU A 93 -8.43 1.86 2.90
C LEU A 93 -7.80 1.16 1.70
N PHE A 94 -6.48 1.20 1.62
CA PHE A 94 -5.70 0.59 0.55
C PHE A 94 -4.73 -0.44 1.12
N ASP A 95 -4.79 -1.65 0.58
CA ASP A 95 -3.85 -2.76 0.84
C ASP A 95 -2.76 -2.76 -0.24
N PRO A 96 -1.53 -2.33 0.07
CA PRO A 96 -0.43 -2.32 -0.90
C PRO A 96 0.11 -3.71 -1.26
N GLN A 97 -0.20 -4.76 -0.49
CA GLN A 97 0.30 -6.13 -0.71
C GLN A 97 -0.34 -6.74 -1.96
N ASP A 98 -1.64 -6.52 -2.16
CA ASP A 98 -2.38 -7.04 -3.30
C ASP A 98 -3.02 -5.95 -4.19
N GLY A 99 -2.82 -4.68 -3.82
CA GLY A 99 -3.30 -3.52 -4.55
C GLY A 99 -4.80 -3.31 -4.43
N THR A 100 -5.45 -3.85 -3.40
CA THR A 100 -6.90 -3.71 -3.20
C THR A 100 -7.26 -2.40 -2.52
N LEU A 101 -8.25 -1.70 -3.08
CA LEU A 101 -8.88 -0.53 -2.51
C LEU A 101 -10.27 -0.89 -1.96
N TYR A 102 -10.46 -0.59 -0.68
CA TYR A 102 -11.73 -0.65 0.03
C TYR A 102 -12.25 0.78 0.18
N SER A 103 -13.30 1.11 -0.58
CA SER A 103 -13.95 2.42 -0.51
C SER A 103 -15.31 2.31 0.17
N PRO A 104 -15.77 3.36 0.86
CA PRO A 104 -17.05 3.34 1.57
C PRO A 104 -18.22 3.03 0.62
N GLY A 105 -19.02 2.01 0.97
CA GLY A 105 -20.20 1.61 0.21
C GLY A 105 -19.92 1.00 -1.17
N GLN A 106 -18.69 0.56 -1.43
CA GLN A 106 -18.29 -0.08 -2.69
C GLN A 106 -17.65 -1.44 -2.43
N GLU A 107 -17.82 -2.37 -3.37
CA GLU A 107 -17.08 -3.63 -3.33
C GLU A 107 -15.56 -3.36 -3.45
N PRO A 108 -14.71 -4.18 -2.82
CA PRO A 108 -13.26 -4.07 -2.96
C PRO A 108 -12.82 -4.13 -4.41
N ARG A 109 -11.89 -3.25 -4.81
CA ARG A 109 -11.39 -3.15 -6.20
C ARG A 109 -9.88 -3.23 -6.22
N ARG A 110 -9.35 -4.16 -7.02
CA ARG A 110 -7.90 -4.24 -7.25
C ARG A 110 -7.43 -3.21 -8.25
N ALA A 111 -6.26 -2.64 -7.99
CA ALA A 111 -5.54 -1.83 -8.96
C ALA A 111 -5.17 -2.68 -10.18
N THR A 112 -5.17 -2.05 -11.34
CA THR A 112 -4.76 -2.69 -12.58
C THR A 112 -3.26 -2.97 -12.48
N PRO A 113 -2.82 -4.24 -12.65
CA PRO A 113 -1.40 -4.52 -12.74
C PRO A 113 -0.80 -3.67 -13.86
N ARG A 114 0.18 -2.81 -13.53
CA ARG A 114 0.85 -2.03 -14.57
C ARG A 114 1.47 -3.02 -15.56
N PRO A 115 1.33 -2.82 -16.87
CA PRO A 115 1.96 -3.69 -17.85
C PRO A 115 3.46 -3.67 -17.59
N GLN A 116 4.00 -4.77 -17.07
CA GLN A 116 5.43 -4.94 -16.97
C GLN A 116 5.93 -5.04 -18.41
N LYS A 117 6.91 -4.20 -18.78
CA LYS A 117 7.58 -4.34 -20.06
C LYS A 117 8.42 -5.60 -20.00
N ALA A 118 8.57 -6.28 -21.13
CA ALA A 118 9.60 -7.31 -21.23
C ALA A 118 10.97 -6.64 -21.00
N LEU A 119 11.74 -7.16 -20.06
CA LEU A 119 13.07 -6.65 -19.71
C LEU A 119 14.13 -7.59 -20.29
N ILE A 120 15.35 -7.12 -20.44
CA ILE A 120 16.47 -7.97 -20.88
C ILE A 120 17.41 -8.14 -19.71
N CYS A 121 17.80 -9.37 -19.41
CA CYS A 121 18.78 -9.63 -18.37
C CYS A 121 20.14 -9.02 -18.75
N GLU A 122 20.66 -8.15 -17.89
CA GLU A 122 21.93 -7.45 -18.14
C GLU A 122 23.15 -8.38 -18.17
N ARG A 123 23.05 -9.59 -17.59
CA ARG A 123 24.14 -10.56 -17.52
C ARG A 123 24.17 -11.55 -18.69
N CYS A 124 23.02 -12.04 -19.12
CA CYS A 124 22.95 -13.13 -20.12
C CYS A 124 22.15 -12.77 -21.38
N GLY A 125 21.50 -11.61 -21.43
CA GLY A 125 20.69 -11.16 -22.56
C GLY A 125 19.35 -11.87 -22.73
N LYS A 126 18.94 -12.78 -21.82
CA LYS A 126 17.63 -13.43 -21.90
C LYS A 126 16.49 -12.45 -21.59
N LEU A 127 15.37 -12.63 -22.28
CA LEU A 127 14.13 -11.89 -22.02
C LEU A 127 13.56 -12.29 -20.64
N ILE A 128 13.17 -11.30 -19.86
CA ILE A 128 12.45 -11.42 -18.60
C ILE A 128 11.00 -11.06 -18.92
N GLU A 129 10.15 -12.09 -18.92
CA GLU A 129 8.73 -11.92 -19.23
C GLU A 129 7.99 -11.14 -18.14
N PRO A 130 6.97 -10.34 -18.52
CA PRO A 130 6.04 -9.71 -17.59
C PRO A 130 5.41 -10.73 -16.63
N GLY A 131 5.26 -10.36 -15.36
CA GLY A 131 4.63 -11.21 -14.33
C GLY A 131 5.57 -12.21 -13.66
N THR A 132 6.87 -12.17 -13.97
CA THR A 132 7.87 -12.92 -13.21
C THR A 132 8.24 -12.19 -11.91
N PRO A 133 8.50 -12.88 -10.78
CA PRO A 133 8.66 -12.27 -9.45
C PRO A 133 9.85 -11.30 -9.28
N HIS A 134 10.56 -10.94 -10.36
CA HIS A 134 11.90 -10.36 -10.33
C HIS A 134 12.05 -9.10 -11.18
N ALA A 135 10.97 -8.57 -11.75
CA ALA A 135 10.97 -7.33 -12.50
C ALA A 135 11.23 -6.07 -11.64
N GLU A 136 11.41 -6.22 -10.32
CA GLU A 136 11.56 -5.12 -9.35
C GLU A 136 12.89 -5.20 -8.56
N SER A 137 13.96 -5.74 -9.15
CA SER A 137 15.31 -5.84 -8.55
C SER A 137 16.23 -4.68 -8.96
N PRO A 138 17.18 -4.20 -8.11
CA PRO A 138 18.11 -3.11 -8.43
C PRO A 138 19.10 -3.42 -9.58
N ARG A 139 19.16 -4.67 -10.05
CA ARG A 139 19.82 -5.08 -11.30
C ARG A 139 18.86 -6.01 -12.03
N LEU A 140 18.58 -5.72 -13.30
CA LEU A 140 17.63 -6.49 -14.11
C LEU A 140 18.22 -7.86 -14.46
N LEU A 141 18.16 -8.81 -13.52
CA LEU A 141 18.70 -10.15 -13.65
C LEU A 141 17.57 -11.19 -13.71
N HIS A 142 17.69 -12.16 -14.62
CA HIS A 142 16.81 -13.32 -14.66
C HIS A 142 17.22 -14.36 -13.59
N MET A 143 16.30 -15.27 -13.27
CA MET A 143 16.39 -16.22 -12.16
C MET A 143 17.74 -16.95 -12.04
N GLU A 144 18.21 -17.59 -13.13
CA GLU A 144 19.46 -18.36 -13.12
C GLU A 144 20.69 -17.50 -12.79
N CYS A 145 20.75 -16.26 -13.26
CA CYS A 145 21.86 -15.35 -12.96
C CYS A 145 21.87 -14.84 -11.52
N MET A 146 20.70 -14.72 -10.87
CA MET A 146 20.63 -14.34 -9.46
C MET A 146 21.13 -15.46 -8.56
N PHE A 147 20.74 -16.72 -8.84
CA PHE A 147 21.17 -17.87 -8.04
C PHE A 147 22.67 -18.21 -8.17
N GLN A 148 23.35 -17.70 -9.20
CA GLN A 148 24.81 -17.83 -9.32
C GLN A 148 25.60 -16.91 -8.38
N GLU A 149 24.97 -15.92 -7.74
CA GLU A 149 25.60 -15.05 -6.74
C GLU A 149 25.34 -15.49 -5.30
N LEU A 150 24.51 -16.52 -5.09
CA LEU A 150 24.28 -17.09 -3.77
C LEU A 150 25.34 -18.17 -3.49
N PRO A 151 26.07 -18.08 -2.35
CA PRO A 151 27.13 -19.01 -1.99
C PRO A 151 26.64 -20.43 -1.70
#